data_AF-A0A2E4NH67-F1
#
_entry.id   AF-A0A2E4NH67-F1
#
_cell.length_a   1.000
_cell.length_b   1.000
_cell.length_c   1.000
_cell.angle_alpha   90.00
_cell.angle_beta   90.00
_cell.angle_gamma   90.00
#
_symmetry.space_group_name_H-M   'P 1'
#
loop_
_entity.id
_entity.type
_entity.pdbx_description
1 polymer ?
#
loop_
_entity_poly.entity_id
_entity_poly.type
_entity_poly.pdbx_seq_one_letter_code
_entity_poly.pdbx_strand_id
1 'polypeptide(L)'
;MSGFEFTSFLICLVWAFFEARMVPYRRYKMSDDFDLSNSEQSELAKAASDLAAARKEFTAADAEVTRLVAMGSGLPRTKSGDFDERNSTGKRLNRLLPPARSKSYSCERNVNAADTAVKEITERPKTRALEWARWEAWRNASRLALIVSACIALLMLIIGWAPADNWFYLGLVWFALSYTMSKILRKNLMQGLGI
;
A
#
# COMPACT_ATOMS: atom_id res chain seq x y z
N MET A 1 24.96 19.59 -31.27
CA MET A 1 23.83 19.99 -30.43
C MET A 1 24.30 21.09 -29.50
N SER A 2 23.66 22.26 -29.54
CA SER A 2 23.89 23.30 -28.54
C SER A 2 23.37 22.83 -27.17
N GLY A 3 23.90 23.38 -26.07
CA GLY A 3 23.42 23.05 -24.71
C GLY A 3 21.92 23.27 -24.55
N PHE A 4 21.38 24.28 -25.24
CA PHE A 4 19.97 24.61 -25.32
C PHE A 4 19.10 23.53 -26.02
N GLU A 5 19.57 23.00 -27.16
CA GLU A 5 18.91 21.89 -27.86
C GLU A 5 18.86 20.64 -26.98
N PHE A 6 19.96 20.35 -26.27
CA PHE A 6 20.04 19.22 -25.35
C PHE A 6 19.05 19.34 -24.20
N THR A 7 18.96 20.50 -23.55
CA THR A 7 17.99 20.70 -22.46
C THR A 7 16.54 20.65 -22.94
N SER A 8 16.25 21.24 -24.11
CA SER A 8 14.90 21.23 -24.66
C SER A 8 14.47 19.81 -25.01
N PHE A 9 15.36 19.02 -25.60
CA PHE A 9 15.13 17.62 -25.88
C PHE A 9 14.89 16.80 -24.60
N LEU A 10 15.70 17.01 -23.56
CA LEU A 10 15.57 16.31 -22.29
C LEU A 10 14.26 16.65 -21.59
N ILE A 11 13.84 17.92 -21.60
CA ILE A 11 12.55 18.36 -21.06
C ILE A 11 11.39 17.69 -21.80
N CYS A 12 11.44 17.61 -23.13
CA CYS A 12 10.43 16.93 -23.94
C CYS A 12 10.37 15.42 -23.64
N LEU A 13 11.52 14.75 -23.49
CA LEU A 13 11.58 13.33 -23.12
C LEU A 13 10.98 13.08 -21.74
N VAL A 14 11.31 13.92 -20.76
CA VAL A 14 10.77 13.79 -19.40
C VAL A 14 9.25 14.02 -19.39
N TRP A 15 8.76 15.00 -20.15
CA TRP A 15 7.32 15.21 -20.32
C TRP A 15 6.63 14.01 -20.97
N ALA A 16 7.19 13.50 -22.08
CA ALA A 16 6.63 12.34 -22.78
C ALA A 16 6.62 11.08 -21.89
N PHE A 17 7.65 10.89 -21.07
CA PHE A 17 7.73 9.80 -20.09
C PHE A 17 6.59 9.88 -19.07
N PHE A 18 6.33 11.05 -18.49
CA PHE A 18 5.24 11.21 -17.52
C PHE A 18 3.86 11.08 -18.14
N GLU A 19 3.66 11.55 -19.38
CA GLU A 19 2.41 11.30 -20.11
C GLU A 19 2.18 9.82 -20.41
N ALA A 20 3.23 9.10 -20.83
CA ALA A 20 3.15 7.66 -21.08
C ALA A 20 2.82 6.88 -19.78
N ARG A 21 3.44 7.27 -18.65
CA ARG A 21 3.16 6.67 -17.34
C ARG A 21 1.73 6.90 -16.84
N MET A 22 1.05 7.93 -17.35
CA MET A 22 -0.33 8.25 -16.97
C MET A 22 -1.38 7.47 -17.76
N VAL A 23 -1.02 6.82 -18.87
CA VAL A 23 -1.95 6.01 -19.68
C VAL A 23 -2.80 5.03 -18.85
N PRO A 24 -2.24 4.18 -17.96
CA PRO A 24 -3.05 3.27 -17.15
C PRO A 24 -3.97 3.96 -16.13
N TYR A 25 -3.68 5.22 -15.80
CA TYR A 25 -4.40 6.00 -14.80
C TYR A 25 -5.44 6.97 -15.40
N ARG A 26 -5.50 7.10 -16.73
CA ARG A 26 -6.47 7.99 -17.44
C ARG A 26 -7.93 7.63 -17.21
N ARG A 27 -8.21 6.40 -16.79
CA ARG A 27 -9.56 5.94 -16.46
C ARG A 27 -10.12 6.56 -15.18
N TYR A 28 -9.26 7.05 -14.29
CA TYR A 28 -9.65 7.63 -13.02
C TYR A 28 -9.80 9.15 -13.16
N LYS A 29 -11.01 9.65 -12.94
CA LYS A 29 -11.39 11.06 -13.00
C LYS A 29 -12.00 11.55 -11.69
N MET A 30 -12.72 10.70 -10.96
CA MET A 30 -13.38 11.00 -9.70
C MET A 30 -12.96 10.01 -8.60
N SER A 31 -13.28 10.34 -7.35
CA SER A 31 -13.03 9.49 -6.17
C SER A 31 -13.59 8.08 -6.34
N ASP A 32 -14.78 8.00 -6.93
CA ASP A 32 -15.56 6.77 -7.06
C ASP A 32 -14.92 5.79 -8.07
N ASP A 33 -14.05 6.30 -8.95
CA ASP A 33 -13.34 5.44 -9.90
C ASP A 33 -12.29 4.55 -9.20
N PHE A 34 -11.91 4.85 -7.96
CA PHE A 34 -10.99 4.04 -7.17
C PHE A 34 -11.69 2.93 -6.38
N ASP A 35 -13.03 2.88 -6.39
CA ASP A 35 -13.78 1.89 -5.64
C ASP A 35 -13.51 0.47 -6.13
N LEU A 36 -13.79 -0.50 -5.27
CA LEU A 36 -13.67 -1.91 -5.61
C LEU A 36 -14.61 -2.22 -6.79
N SER A 37 -14.05 -2.85 -7.82
CA SER A 37 -14.87 -3.37 -8.92
C SER A 37 -15.81 -4.47 -8.41
N ASN A 38 -16.85 -4.80 -9.18
CA ASN A 38 -17.77 -5.89 -8.82
C ASN A 38 -17.05 -7.23 -8.58
N SER A 39 -15.97 -7.51 -9.32
CA SER A 39 -15.15 -8.70 -9.10
C SER A 39 -14.37 -8.62 -7.79
N GLU A 40 -13.77 -7.46 -7.48
CA GLU A 40 -13.05 -7.24 -6.22
C GLU A 40 -13.99 -7.26 -5.01
N GLN A 41 -15.23 -6.80 -5.15
CA GLN A 41 -16.26 -6.92 -4.12
C GLN A 41 -16.65 -8.38 -3.87
N SER A 42 -16.76 -9.19 -4.92
CA SER A 42 -16.99 -10.63 -4.80
C SER A 42 -15.81 -11.34 -4.14
N GLU A 43 -14.58 -10.98 -4.50
CA GLU A 43 -13.35 -11.44 -3.83
C GLU A 43 -13.35 -11.07 -2.35
N LEU A 44 -13.70 -9.83 -2.01
CA LEU A 44 -13.80 -9.38 -0.62
C LEU A 44 -14.86 -10.17 0.16
N ALA A 45 -16.03 -10.39 -0.42
CA ALA A 45 -17.10 -11.17 0.21
C ALA A 45 -16.65 -12.61 0.49
N LYS A 46 -15.94 -13.23 -0.47
CA LYS A 46 -15.36 -14.55 -0.28
C LYS A 46 -14.29 -14.55 0.82
N ALA A 47 -13.35 -13.61 0.78
CA ALA A 47 -12.29 -13.50 1.80
C ALA A 47 -12.86 -13.26 3.21
N ALA A 48 -13.93 -12.46 3.32
CA ALA A 48 -14.64 -12.24 4.58
C ALA A 48 -15.33 -13.51 5.09
N SER A 49 -15.93 -14.31 4.19
CA SER A 49 -16.49 -15.62 4.54
C SER A 49 -15.40 -16.59 5.02
N ASP A 50 -14.27 -16.64 4.32
CA ASP A 50 -13.13 -17.50 4.68
C ASP A 50 -12.55 -17.11 6.05
N LEU A 51 -12.45 -15.81 6.34
CA LEU A 51 -12.06 -15.29 7.65
C LEU A 51 -13.05 -15.70 8.75
N ALA A 52 -14.36 -15.61 8.49
CA ALA A 52 -15.38 -16.04 9.44
C ALA A 52 -15.30 -17.54 9.74
N ALA A 53 -15.06 -18.37 8.71
CA ALA A 53 -14.85 -19.80 8.87
C ALA A 53 -13.58 -20.10 9.68
N ALA A 54 -12.46 -19.47 9.35
CA ALA A 54 -11.20 -19.62 10.09
C ALA A 54 -11.33 -19.21 11.56
N ARG A 55 -12.05 -18.11 11.85
CA ARG A 55 -12.32 -17.68 13.23
C ARG A 55 -13.15 -18.71 13.99
N LYS A 56 -14.16 -19.31 13.36
CA LYS A 56 -14.96 -20.36 13.98
C LYS A 56 -14.11 -21.59 14.33
N GLU A 57 -13.22 -22.00 13.43
CA GLU A 57 -12.29 -23.11 13.69
C GLU A 57 -11.30 -22.79 14.81
N PHE A 58 -10.74 -21.58 14.81
CA PHE A 58 -9.85 -21.12 15.87
C PHE A 58 -10.55 -21.11 17.23
N THR A 59 -11.75 -20.52 17.33
CA THR A 59 -12.52 -20.51 18.59
C THR A 59 -12.80 -21.93 19.09
N ALA A 60 -13.12 -22.87 18.19
CA ALA A 60 -13.33 -24.26 18.58
C ALA A 60 -12.04 -24.94 19.07
N ALA A 61 -10.91 -24.69 18.40
CA ALA A 61 -9.61 -25.23 18.80
C ALA A 61 -9.13 -24.63 20.14
N ASP A 62 -9.32 -23.33 20.34
CA ASP A 62 -8.94 -22.62 21.56
C ASP A 62 -9.83 -23.01 22.75
N ALA A 63 -11.13 -23.21 22.53
CA ALA A 63 -12.04 -23.75 23.54
C ALA A 63 -11.62 -25.15 23.99
N GLU A 64 -11.16 -26.02 23.08
CA GLU A 64 -10.65 -27.34 23.42
C GLU A 64 -9.37 -27.26 24.26
N VAL A 65 -8.43 -26.39 23.89
CA VAL A 65 -7.23 -26.15 24.69
C VAL A 65 -7.61 -25.64 26.08
N THR A 66 -8.48 -24.65 26.17
CA THR A 66 -8.95 -24.08 27.44
C THR A 66 -9.61 -25.13 28.32
N ARG A 67 -10.45 -25.99 27.75
CA ARG A 67 -11.09 -27.11 28.45
C ARG A 67 -10.06 -28.09 29.01
N LEU A 68 -9.06 -28.48 28.22
CA LEU A 68 -8.00 -29.40 28.66
C LEU A 68 -7.11 -28.75 29.74
N VAL A 69 -6.78 -27.46 29.60
CA VAL A 69 -6.03 -26.72 30.62
C VAL A 69 -6.82 -26.65 31.93
N ALA A 70 -8.12 -26.37 31.88
CA ALA A 70 -8.98 -26.33 33.05
C ALA A 70 -9.06 -27.70 33.76
N MET A 71 -9.16 -28.79 33.00
CA MET A 71 -9.13 -30.15 33.55
C MET A 71 -7.80 -30.49 34.25
N GLY A 72 -6.70 -29.84 33.85
CA GLY A 72 -5.40 -29.96 34.49
C GLY A 72 -5.14 -28.97 35.62
N SER A 73 -6.07 -28.04 35.88
CA SER A 73 -5.91 -27.06 36.97
C SER A 73 -5.94 -27.78 38.32
N GLY A 74 -4.84 -27.68 39.07
CA GLY A 74 -4.67 -28.38 40.35
C GLY A 74 -3.99 -29.75 40.28
N LEU A 75 -3.63 -30.26 39.10
CA LEU A 75 -2.77 -31.44 39.01
C LEU A 75 -1.30 -31.07 39.25
N PRO A 76 -0.57 -31.86 40.06
CA PRO A 76 0.86 -31.67 40.24
C PRO A 76 1.58 -31.88 38.91
N ARG A 77 2.59 -31.05 38.68
CA ARG A 77 3.45 -31.11 37.50
C ARG A 77 4.84 -31.57 37.88
N THR A 78 5.49 -32.29 36.97
CA THR A 78 6.89 -32.70 37.10
C THR A 78 7.82 -31.50 36.85
N LYS A 79 9.12 -31.67 37.11
CA LYS A 79 10.14 -30.66 36.78
C LYS A 79 10.25 -30.38 35.27
N SER A 80 9.81 -31.30 34.41
CA SER A 80 9.73 -31.09 32.96
C SER A 80 8.51 -30.28 32.53
N GLY A 81 7.55 -30.03 33.43
CA GLY A 81 6.31 -29.29 33.15
C GLY A 81 5.14 -30.18 32.73
N ASP A 82 5.35 -31.50 32.60
CA ASP A 82 4.30 -32.48 32.30
C ASP A 82 3.42 -32.77 33.52
N PHE A 83 2.20 -33.23 33.31
CA PHE A 83 1.34 -33.68 34.40
C PHE A 83 1.82 -35.01 34.96
N ASP A 84 1.61 -35.25 36.26
CA ASP A 84 1.98 -36.53 36.90
C ASP A 84 1.26 -37.72 36.21
N GLU A 85 2.05 -38.65 35.67
CA GLU A 85 1.57 -39.83 34.93
C GLU A 85 0.97 -40.90 35.83
N ARG A 86 1.17 -40.81 37.16
CA ARG A 86 0.55 -41.71 38.14
C ARG A 86 -0.99 -41.59 38.12
N ASN A 87 -1.51 -40.44 37.69
CA ASN A 87 -2.93 -40.19 37.52
C ASN A 87 -3.35 -40.45 36.06
N SER A 88 -4.44 -41.20 35.86
CA SER A 88 -5.03 -41.44 34.53
C SER A 88 -5.41 -40.14 33.82
N THR A 89 -5.84 -39.12 34.55
CA THR A 89 -6.13 -37.78 34.01
C THR A 89 -4.86 -37.07 33.55
N GLY A 90 -3.78 -37.15 34.33
CA GLY A 90 -2.49 -36.55 33.97
C GLY A 90 -1.92 -37.17 32.69
N LYS A 91 -1.93 -38.51 32.61
CA LYS A 91 -1.52 -39.24 31.39
C LYS A 91 -2.37 -38.87 30.17
N ARG A 92 -3.68 -38.72 30.35
CA ARG A 92 -4.59 -38.29 29.27
C ARG A 92 -4.28 -36.85 28.81
N LEU A 93 -4.03 -35.93 29.73
CA LEU A 93 -3.70 -34.54 29.41
C LEU A 93 -2.35 -34.41 28.69
N ASN A 94 -1.32 -35.14 29.11
CA ASN A 94 -0.03 -35.16 28.42
C ASN A 94 -0.15 -35.62 26.96
N ARG A 95 -1.10 -36.53 26.67
CA ARG A 95 -1.36 -37.00 25.31
C ARG A 95 -2.19 -36.02 24.46
N LEU A 96 -3.17 -35.35 25.05
CA LEU A 96 -4.16 -34.54 24.31
C LEU A 96 -3.81 -33.06 24.21
N LEU A 97 -3.12 -32.51 25.22
CA LEU A 97 -2.82 -31.08 25.27
C LEU A 97 -1.84 -30.62 24.18
N PRO A 98 -0.72 -31.34 23.90
CA PRO A 98 0.20 -30.94 22.82
C PRO A 98 -0.44 -30.88 21.43
N PRO A 99 -1.19 -31.91 20.95
CA PRO A 99 -1.82 -31.82 19.63
C PRO A 99 -2.94 -30.77 19.59
N ALA A 100 -3.69 -30.56 20.69
CA ALA A 100 -4.69 -29.50 20.76
C ALA A 100 -4.07 -28.10 20.62
N ARG A 101 -2.95 -27.85 21.31
CA ARG A 101 -2.19 -26.60 21.18
C ARG A 101 -1.64 -26.39 19.78
N SER A 102 -1.03 -27.43 19.20
CA SER A 102 -0.53 -27.38 17.81
C SER A 102 -1.63 -27.03 16.82
N LYS A 103 -2.82 -27.64 16.97
CA LYS A 103 -3.99 -27.32 16.16
C LYS A 103 -4.44 -25.86 16.34
N SER A 104 -4.53 -25.37 17.59
CA SER A 104 -4.89 -23.97 17.85
C SER A 104 -3.92 -22.99 17.18
N TYR A 105 -2.61 -23.21 17.29
CA TYR A 105 -1.61 -22.39 16.60
C TYR A 105 -1.70 -22.45 15.07
N SER A 106 -2.10 -23.60 14.50
CA SER A 106 -2.35 -23.69 13.06
C SER A 106 -3.58 -22.89 12.66
N CYS A 107 -4.67 -22.97 13.41
CA CYS A 107 -5.89 -22.20 13.17
C CYS A 107 -5.64 -20.69 13.34
N GLU A 108 -4.87 -20.28 14.32
CA GLU A 108 -4.46 -18.87 14.52
C GLU A 108 -3.71 -18.34 13.30
N ARG A 109 -2.74 -19.10 12.78
CA ARG A 109 -2.03 -18.74 11.53
C ARG A 109 -2.97 -18.60 10.35
N ASN A 110 -3.96 -19.49 10.23
CA ASN A 110 -4.97 -19.40 9.16
C ASN A 110 -5.86 -18.16 9.30
N VAL A 111 -6.27 -17.79 10.53
CA VAL A 111 -7.01 -16.54 10.78
C VAL A 111 -6.16 -15.34 10.36
N ASN A 112 -4.89 -15.30 10.73
CA ASN A 112 -4.00 -14.20 10.38
C ASN A 112 -3.80 -14.08 8.86
N ALA A 113 -3.68 -15.20 8.15
CA ALA A 113 -3.58 -15.22 6.70
C ALA A 113 -4.87 -14.72 6.03
N ALA A 114 -6.04 -15.18 6.49
CA ALA A 114 -7.33 -14.73 5.97
C ALA A 114 -7.59 -13.25 6.27
N ASP A 115 -7.22 -12.77 7.45
CA ASP A 115 -7.32 -11.35 7.84
C ASP A 115 -6.44 -10.46 6.96
N THR A 116 -5.23 -10.93 6.64
CA THR A 116 -4.32 -10.26 5.72
C THR A 116 -4.92 -10.16 4.32
N ALA A 117 -5.53 -11.22 3.81
CA ALA A 117 -6.19 -11.21 2.50
C ALA A 117 -7.35 -10.20 2.43
N VAL A 118 -8.17 -10.13 3.48
CA VAL A 118 -9.26 -9.12 3.57
C VAL A 118 -8.68 -7.70 3.57
N LYS A 119 -7.64 -7.45 4.38
CA LYS A 119 -6.96 -6.14 4.43
C LYS A 119 -6.38 -5.75 3.09
N GLU A 120 -5.68 -6.66 2.41
CA GLU A 120 -5.07 -6.38 1.11
C GLU A 120 -6.12 -5.93 0.09
N ILE A 121 -7.25 -6.64 -0.01
CA ILE A 121 -8.34 -6.27 -0.94
C ILE A 121 -8.94 -4.91 -0.54
N THR A 122 -9.18 -4.70 0.76
CA THR A 122 -9.75 -3.45 1.29
C THR A 122 -8.85 -2.24 1.05
N GLU A 123 -7.53 -2.44 0.99
CA GLU A 123 -6.55 -1.38 0.77
C GLU A 123 -6.30 -1.05 -0.72
N ARG A 124 -6.72 -1.91 -1.67
CA ARG A 124 -6.54 -1.68 -3.12
C ARG A 124 -7.05 -0.33 -3.62
N PRO A 125 -8.22 0.18 -3.21
CA PRO A 125 -8.67 1.53 -3.58
C PRO A 125 -7.67 2.61 -3.19
N LYS A 126 -7.18 2.55 -1.94
CA LYS A 126 -6.25 3.52 -1.38
C LYS A 126 -4.90 3.48 -2.10
N THR A 127 -4.37 2.29 -2.39
CA THR A 127 -3.10 2.15 -3.11
C THR A 127 -3.21 2.67 -4.54
N ARG A 128 -4.30 2.35 -5.26
CA ARG A 128 -4.58 2.91 -6.60
C ARG A 128 -4.69 4.43 -6.59
N ALA A 129 -5.41 4.99 -5.62
CA ALA A 129 -5.57 6.43 -5.45
C ALA A 129 -4.25 7.14 -5.13
N LEU A 130 -3.40 6.54 -4.28
CA LEU A 130 -2.06 7.08 -3.97
C LEU A 130 -1.15 7.13 -5.19
N GLU A 131 -1.13 6.07 -5.99
CA GLU A 131 -0.34 6.03 -7.23
C GLU A 131 -0.86 7.05 -8.23
N TRP A 132 -2.16 7.10 -8.44
CA TRP A 132 -2.79 8.10 -9.31
C TRP A 132 -2.44 9.52 -8.87
N ALA A 133 -2.61 9.85 -7.59
CA ALA A 133 -2.32 11.19 -7.06
C ALA A 133 -0.85 11.57 -7.24
N ARG A 134 0.06 10.60 -7.09
CA ARG A 134 1.49 10.82 -7.34
C ARG A 134 1.76 11.17 -8.80
N TRP A 135 1.22 10.39 -9.73
CA TRP A 135 1.49 10.58 -11.16
C TRP A 135 0.76 11.80 -11.73
N GLU A 136 -0.47 12.05 -11.32
CA GLU A 136 -1.24 13.24 -11.73
C GLU A 136 -0.58 14.53 -11.22
N ALA A 137 -0.07 14.52 -9.97
CA ALA A 137 0.69 15.65 -9.44
C ALA A 137 1.97 15.93 -10.26
N TRP A 138 2.72 14.88 -10.62
CA TRP A 138 3.91 15.02 -11.47
C TRP A 138 3.58 15.53 -12.87
N ARG A 139 2.50 15.03 -13.48
CA ARG A 139 2.05 15.48 -14.80
C ARG A 139 1.68 16.96 -14.78
N ASN A 140 0.86 17.37 -13.82
CA ASN A 140 0.40 18.76 -13.71
C ASN A 140 1.56 19.70 -13.32
N ALA A 141 2.46 19.28 -12.44
CA ALA A 141 3.68 20.03 -12.14
C ALA A 141 4.57 20.21 -13.38
N SER A 142 4.78 19.15 -14.18
CA SER A 142 5.57 19.24 -15.41
C SER A 142 4.95 20.18 -16.44
N ARG A 143 3.62 20.16 -16.60
CA ARG A 143 2.88 21.08 -17.48
C ARG A 143 3.03 22.54 -17.03
N LEU A 144 2.86 22.81 -15.73
CA LEU A 144 3.06 24.14 -15.17
C LEU A 144 4.51 24.60 -15.32
N ALA A 145 5.48 23.71 -15.07
CA ALA A 145 6.89 24.04 -15.21
C ALA A 145 7.27 24.36 -16.65
N LEU A 146 6.71 23.64 -17.63
CA LEU A 146 6.86 23.95 -19.06
C LEU A 146 6.32 25.34 -19.40
N ILE A 147 5.10 25.66 -18.98
CA ILE A 147 4.46 26.96 -19.24
C ILE A 147 5.29 28.09 -18.64
N VAL A 148 5.67 27.96 -17.36
CA VAL A 148 6.49 28.99 -16.68
C VAL A 148 7.86 29.13 -17.32
N SER A 149 8.52 28.03 -17.69
CA SER A 149 9.82 28.08 -18.35
C SER A 149 9.74 28.75 -19.73
N ALA A 150 8.67 28.51 -20.48
CA ALA A 150 8.42 29.19 -21.76
C ALA A 150 8.19 30.70 -21.56
N CYS A 151 7.43 31.10 -20.54
CA CYS A 151 7.25 32.52 -20.19
C CYS A 151 8.58 33.20 -19.80
N ILE A 152 9.42 32.52 -19.02
CA ILE A 152 10.75 33.05 -18.62
C ILE A 152 11.66 33.17 -19.84
N ALA A 153 11.70 32.17 -20.72
CA ALA A 153 12.50 32.24 -21.95
C ALA A 153 12.04 33.40 -22.86
N LEU A 154 10.74 33.64 -22.98
CA LEU A 154 10.19 34.79 -23.70
C LEU A 154 10.64 36.12 -23.07
N LEU A 155 10.57 36.24 -21.73
CA LEU A 155 11.03 37.43 -21.02
C LEU A 155 12.54 37.67 -21.21
N MET A 156 13.36 36.63 -21.19
CA MET A 156 14.79 36.74 -21.47
C MET A 156 15.05 37.33 -22.86
N LEU A 157 14.33 36.85 -23.89
CA LEU A 157 14.43 37.39 -25.25
C LEU A 157 14.06 38.88 -25.30
N ILE A 158 13.01 39.31 -24.60
CA ILE A 158 12.57 40.71 -24.54
C ILE A 158 13.64 41.60 -23.87
N ILE A 159 14.32 41.09 -22.85
CA ILE A 159 15.35 41.81 -22.08
C ILE A 159 16.72 41.77 -22.81
N GLY A 160 16.82 41.07 -23.95
CA GLY A 160 18.06 40.91 -24.71
C GLY A 160 19.03 39.88 -24.12
N TRP A 161 18.55 39.04 -23.20
CA TRP A 161 19.31 37.92 -22.66
C TRP A 161 19.13 36.70 -23.55
N ALA A 162 20.23 36.17 -24.09
CA ALA A 162 20.19 34.95 -24.88
C ALA A 162 19.84 33.74 -23.98
N PRO A 163 18.70 33.05 -24.23
CA PRO A 163 18.33 31.86 -23.47
C PRO A 163 19.34 30.72 -23.65
N ALA A 164 20.01 30.68 -24.80
CA ALA A 164 21.03 29.69 -25.12
C ALA A 164 22.26 29.80 -24.22
N ASP A 165 22.60 31.00 -23.74
CA ASP A 165 23.74 31.22 -22.83
C ASP A 165 23.38 30.96 -21.37
N ASN A 166 22.08 31.00 -21.05
CA ASN A 166 21.53 30.87 -19.69
C ASN A 166 20.75 29.56 -19.48
N TRP A 167 20.97 28.56 -20.34
CA TRP A 167 20.22 27.31 -20.35
C TRP A 167 20.27 26.54 -19.02
N PHE A 168 21.40 26.63 -18.30
CA PHE A 168 21.57 25.97 -17.00
C PHE A 168 20.57 26.49 -15.96
N TYR A 169 20.36 27.81 -15.92
CA TYR A 169 19.40 28.44 -15.00
C TYR A 169 17.96 28.07 -15.36
N LEU A 170 17.64 27.99 -16.66
CA LEU A 170 16.34 27.52 -17.12
C LEU A 170 16.07 26.07 -16.69
N GLY A 171 17.05 25.18 -16.83
CA GLY A 171 16.96 23.80 -16.36
C GLY A 171 16.78 23.68 -14.85
N LEU A 172 17.52 24.49 -14.07
CA LEU A 172 17.44 24.49 -12.61
C LEU A 172 16.09 25.03 -12.11
N VAL A 173 15.58 26.12 -12.69
CA VAL A 173 14.26 26.67 -12.38
C VAL A 173 13.17 25.66 -12.74
N TRP A 174 13.26 25.01 -13.90
CA TRP A 174 12.31 23.97 -14.31
C TRP A 174 12.29 22.80 -13.33
N PHE A 175 13.45 22.31 -12.90
CA PHE A 175 13.54 21.20 -11.94
C PHE A 175 12.99 21.59 -10.56
N ALA A 176 13.40 22.75 -10.04
CA ALA A 176 12.95 23.25 -8.75
C ALA A 176 11.43 23.44 -8.72
N LEU A 177 10.86 24.06 -9.76
CA LEU A 177 9.44 24.30 -9.90
C LEU A 177 8.64 22.99 -10.04
N SER A 178 9.14 22.05 -10.84
CA SER A 178 8.51 20.72 -10.98
C SER A 178 8.48 19.98 -9.63
N TYR A 179 9.56 20.06 -8.86
CA TYR A 179 9.64 19.42 -7.54
C TYR A 179 8.71 20.08 -6.51
N THR A 180 8.68 21.40 -6.41
CA THR A 180 7.82 22.10 -5.43
C THR A 180 6.35 21.94 -5.78
N MET A 181 5.98 22.13 -7.05
CA MET A 181 4.59 22.03 -7.49
C MET A 181 4.07 20.60 -7.38
N SER A 182 4.88 19.59 -7.69
CA SER A 182 4.46 18.19 -7.52
C SER A 182 4.16 17.85 -6.05
N LYS A 183 4.94 18.38 -5.10
CA LYS A 183 4.65 18.20 -3.66
C LYS A 183 3.34 18.87 -3.24
N ILE A 184 3.11 20.11 -3.67
CA ILE A 184 1.90 20.88 -3.32
C ILE A 184 0.67 20.20 -3.92
N LEU A 185 0.72 19.89 -5.21
CA LEU A 185 -0.38 19.22 -5.92
C LEU A 185 -0.69 17.85 -5.34
N ARG A 186 0.34 17.05 -5.02
CA ARG A 186 0.14 15.75 -4.38
C ARG A 186 -0.57 15.88 -3.04
N LYS A 187 -0.15 16.83 -2.19
CA LYS A 187 -0.80 17.07 -0.90
C LYS A 187 -2.28 17.44 -1.08
N ASN A 188 -2.58 18.34 -2.00
CA ASN A 188 -3.94 18.77 -2.27
C ASN A 188 -4.82 17.64 -2.81
N LEU A 189 -4.27 16.82 -3.74
CA LEU A 189 -4.97 15.65 -4.28
C LEU A 189 -5.24 14.60 -3.19
N MET A 190 -4.26 14.32 -2.32
CA MET A 190 -4.43 13.38 -1.21
C MET A 190 -5.49 13.87 -0.22
N GLN A 191 -5.47 15.16 0.15
CA GLN A 191 -6.50 15.76 1.01
C GLN A 191 -7.90 15.68 0.39
N GLY A 192 -8.03 15.94 -0.92
CA GLY A 192 -9.31 15.83 -1.63
C GLY A 192 -9.84 14.40 -1.71
N LEU A 193 -8.95 13.39 -1.69
CA LEU A 193 -9.30 11.97 -1.68
C LEU A 193 -9.51 11.40 -0.28
N GLY A 194 -9.27 12.19 0.79
CA GLY A 194 -9.37 11.72 2.18
C GLY A 194 -8.29 10.71 2.58
N ILE A 195 -7.12 10.75 1.92
CA ILE A 195 -5.99 9.80 2.10
C ILE A 195 -4.83 10.45 2.84
#